data_AF-A0A5D2D8J2-F1
#
_entry.id   AF-A0A5D2D8J2-F1
#
_cell.length_a   1.000
_cell.length_b   1.000
_cell.length_c   1.000
_cell.angle_alpha   90.00
_cell.angle_beta   90.00
_cell.angle_gamma   90.00
#
_symmetry.space_group_name_H-M   'P 1'
#
loop_
_entity.id
_entity.type
_entity.pdbx_description
1 polymer ?
#
loop_
_entity_poly.entity_id
_entity_poly.type
_entity_poly.pdbx_seq_one_letter_code
_entity_poly.pdbx_strand_id
1 'polypeptide(L)'
;MFKRGLRIPPIRYHLFRFLPSSSPTFCKNLQLSQKKEAAKQCDCTLLDVENALAKFTWAKEVHKKMVKLKEEGKPMPKNFAKVQKLMGSTPLDLAKFNMVKSGEMSRNAPCPCGSKNRYKRCCGKDP
;
A
#
# COMPACT_ATOMS: atom_id res chain seq x y z
N MET A 1 0.87 -12.86 -29.73
CA MET A 1 2.20 -13.45 -29.45
C MET A 1 3.10 -12.38 -28.83
N PHE A 2 3.35 -12.42 -27.52
CA PHE A 2 4.29 -11.49 -26.85
C PHE A 2 5.71 -12.07 -26.96
N LYS A 3 6.58 -11.38 -27.70
CA LYS A 3 7.97 -11.81 -27.92
C LYS A 3 8.81 -11.65 -26.64
N ARG A 4 9.66 -12.65 -26.44
CA ARG A 4 10.67 -12.81 -25.39
C ARG A 4 11.76 -11.74 -25.53
N GLY A 5 11.93 -10.94 -24.49
CA GLY A 5 13.02 -9.97 -24.32
C GLY A 5 12.73 -9.23 -23.03
N LEU A 6 13.59 -9.41 -22.01
CA LEU A 6 13.35 -8.99 -20.63
C LEU A 6 12.78 -7.56 -20.52
N ARG A 7 11.46 -7.47 -20.37
CA ARG A 7 10.77 -6.34 -19.75
C ARG A 7 9.92 -6.96 -18.67
N ILE A 8 10.48 -7.05 -17.47
CA ILE A 8 9.68 -7.25 -16.26
C ILE A 8 8.61 -6.15 -16.33
N PRO A 9 7.33 -6.47 -16.58
CA PRO A 9 6.35 -5.43 -16.75
C PRO A 9 6.13 -4.80 -15.37
N PRO A 10 5.88 -3.48 -15.32
CA PRO A 10 5.84 -2.76 -14.06
C PRO A 10 4.84 -3.44 -13.11
N ILE A 11 5.19 -3.51 -11.81
CA ILE A 11 4.39 -4.13 -10.73
C ILE A 11 2.90 -3.80 -10.87
N ARG A 12 2.60 -2.55 -11.26
CA ARG A 12 1.25 -2.06 -11.57
C ARG A 12 0.52 -2.93 -12.60
N TYR A 13 1.14 -3.28 -13.72
CA TYR A 13 0.56 -4.06 -14.82
C TYR A 13 0.29 -5.52 -14.42
N HIS A 14 1.20 -6.15 -13.66
CA HIS A 14 1.01 -7.52 -13.18
C HIS A 14 -0.04 -7.63 -12.09
N LEU A 15 -0.11 -6.65 -11.16
CA LEU A 15 -1.25 -6.54 -10.25
C LEU A 15 -2.54 -6.50 -11.07
N PHE A 16 -2.68 -5.63 -12.07
CA PHE A 16 -3.88 -5.60 -12.93
C PHE A 16 -4.16 -6.90 -13.70
N ARG A 17 -3.16 -7.75 -13.96
CA ARG A 17 -3.34 -9.06 -14.63
C ARG A 17 -3.85 -10.16 -13.70
N PHE A 18 -3.54 -10.10 -12.41
CA PHE A 18 -4.11 -11.00 -11.38
C PHE A 18 -5.47 -10.54 -10.85
N LEU A 19 -5.87 -9.30 -11.18
CA LEU A 19 -7.15 -8.72 -10.81
C LEU A 19 -8.16 -9.00 -11.94
N PRO A 20 -9.07 -9.98 -11.81
CA PRO A 20 -10.16 -10.10 -12.77
C PRO A 20 -10.97 -8.79 -12.71
N SER A 21 -11.01 -8.09 -13.84
CA SER A 21 -11.84 -6.91 -14.13
C SER A 21 -12.15 -5.99 -12.94
N SER A 22 -11.33 -4.95 -12.77
CA SER A 22 -11.81 -3.59 -12.40
C SER A 22 -12.79 -3.48 -11.23
N SER A 23 -12.69 -4.34 -10.22
CA SER A 23 -13.50 -4.23 -9.01
C SER A 23 -12.68 -3.48 -7.94
N PRO A 24 -13.15 -2.32 -7.45
CA PRO A 24 -12.46 -1.52 -6.44
C PRO A 24 -12.32 -2.22 -5.07
N THR A 25 -12.93 -3.39 -4.90
CA THR A 25 -12.96 -4.23 -3.70
C THR A 25 -11.89 -5.33 -3.74
N PHE A 26 -11.49 -5.83 -4.92
CA PHE A 26 -10.57 -6.97 -4.99
C PHE A 26 -9.16 -6.63 -4.48
N CYS A 27 -8.63 -5.43 -4.74
CA CYS A 27 -7.35 -4.99 -4.16
C CYS A 27 -7.33 -5.01 -2.62
N LYS A 28 -8.50 -4.92 -1.96
CA LYS A 28 -8.60 -5.01 -0.49
C LYS A 28 -8.60 -6.46 0.02
N ASN A 29 -8.99 -7.42 -0.81
CA ASN A 29 -9.19 -8.82 -0.44
C ASN A 29 -8.11 -9.75 -1.01
N LEU A 30 -7.05 -9.21 -1.58
CA LEU A 30 -5.96 -10.00 -2.15
C LEU A 30 -5.27 -10.79 -1.03
N GLN A 31 -5.28 -12.11 -1.14
CA GLN A 31 -4.67 -13.00 -0.14
C GLN A 31 -3.14 -12.88 -0.14
N LEU A 32 -2.52 -13.19 1.00
CA LEU A 32 -1.07 -13.13 1.16
C LEU A 32 -0.33 -14.03 0.14
N SER A 33 -0.89 -15.20 -0.16
CA SER A 33 -0.39 -16.11 -1.19
C SER A 33 -0.28 -15.43 -2.56
N GLN A 34 -1.34 -14.73 -2.98
CA GLN A 34 -1.40 -14.01 -4.25
C GLN A 34 -0.42 -12.83 -4.29
N LYS A 35 -0.23 -12.13 -3.16
CA LYS A 35 0.76 -11.05 -3.05
C LYS A 35 2.19 -11.57 -3.18
N LYS A 36 2.50 -12.71 -2.55
CA LYS A 36 3.82 -13.38 -2.66
C LYS A 36 4.07 -13.88 -4.08
N GLU A 37 3.05 -14.44 -4.74
CA GLU A 37 3.17 -14.87 -6.14
C GLU A 37 3.40 -13.68 -7.08
N ALA A 38 2.66 -12.59 -6.90
CA ALA A 38 2.87 -11.37 -7.68
C ALA A 38 4.29 -10.80 -7.48
N ALA A 39 4.82 -10.84 -6.25
CA ALA A 39 6.18 -10.40 -5.94
C ALA A 39 7.23 -11.22 -6.72
N LYS A 40 7.06 -12.56 -6.74
CA LYS A 40 7.94 -13.47 -7.50
C LYS A 40 7.89 -13.21 -9.01
N GLN A 41 6.69 -13.03 -9.57
CA GLN A 41 6.54 -12.82 -11.02
C GLN A 41 7.06 -11.45 -11.47
N CYS A 42 7.02 -10.45 -10.59
CA CYS A 42 7.48 -9.09 -10.89
C CYS A 42 8.94 -8.84 -10.49
N ASP A 43 9.66 -9.85 -9.99
CA ASP A 43 11.01 -9.70 -9.42
C ASP A 43 11.10 -8.50 -8.45
N CYS A 44 10.14 -8.42 -7.51
CA CYS A 44 10.05 -7.33 -6.55
C CYS A 44 9.81 -7.84 -5.13
N THR A 45 9.95 -6.96 -4.14
CA THR A 45 9.70 -7.33 -2.74
C THR A 45 8.20 -7.37 -2.45
N LEU A 46 7.80 -8.17 -1.46
CA LEU A 46 6.42 -8.16 -0.96
C LEU A 46 5.99 -6.74 -0.49
N LEU A 47 6.94 -5.96 0.04
CA LEU A 47 6.71 -4.56 0.41
C LEU A 47 6.39 -3.69 -0.80
N ASP A 48 6.99 -3.92 -1.96
CA ASP A 48 6.67 -3.17 -3.19
C ASP A 48 5.26 -3.47 -3.68
N VAL A 49 4.83 -4.73 -3.57
CA VAL A 49 3.45 -5.15 -3.87
C VAL A 49 2.47 -4.46 -2.90
N GLU A 50 2.74 -4.50 -1.60
CA GLU A 50 1.91 -3.83 -0.59
C GLU A 50 1.89 -2.31 -0.78
N ASN A 51 3.02 -1.69 -1.15
CA ASN A 51 3.10 -0.26 -1.44
C ASN A 51 2.30 0.11 -2.70
N ALA A 52 2.31 -0.73 -3.73
CA ALA A 52 1.48 -0.52 -4.92
C ALA A 52 -0.02 -0.59 -4.59
N LEU A 53 -0.43 -1.57 -3.79
CA LEU A 53 -1.81 -1.69 -3.29
C LEU A 53 -2.20 -0.51 -2.40
N ALA A 54 -1.32 -0.12 -1.48
CA ALA A 54 -1.53 0.98 -0.55
C ALA A 54 -1.66 2.32 -1.28
N LYS A 55 -0.91 2.55 -2.37
CA LYS A 55 -1.07 3.76 -3.21
C LYS A 55 -2.48 3.84 -3.79
N PHE A 56 -3.04 2.73 -4.24
CA PHE A 56 -4.39 2.70 -4.79
C PHE A 56 -5.46 2.97 -3.72
N THR A 57 -5.37 2.31 -2.56
CA THR A 57 -6.33 2.53 -1.46
C THR A 57 -6.24 3.95 -0.91
N TRP A 58 -5.02 4.44 -0.68
CA TRP A 58 -4.77 5.80 -0.19
C TRP A 58 -5.29 6.85 -1.17
N ALA A 59 -5.05 6.68 -2.48
CA ALA A 59 -5.57 7.60 -3.49
C ALA A 59 -7.11 7.67 -3.49
N LYS A 60 -7.80 6.54 -3.30
CA LYS A 60 -9.26 6.51 -3.18
C LYS A 60 -9.76 7.22 -1.94
N GLU A 61 -9.08 7.06 -0.80
CA GLU A 61 -9.44 7.73 0.45
C GLU A 61 -9.18 9.24 0.38
N VAL A 62 -8.05 9.64 -0.22
CA VAL A 62 -7.75 11.04 -0.53
C VAL A 62 -8.86 11.63 -1.39
N HIS A 63 -9.23 10.96 -2.49
CA HIS A 63 -10.30 11.42 -3.37
C HIS A 63 -11.62 11.58 -2.60
N LYS A 64 -11.99 10.60 -1.77
CA LYS A 64 -13.20 10.69 -0.91
C LYS A 64 -13.14 11.89 0.04
N LYS A 65 -12.00 12.16 0.68
CA LYS A 65 -11.84 13.34 1.55
C LYS A 65 -11.86 14.65 0.76
N MET A 66 -11.27 14.69 -0.43
CA MET A 66 -11.27 15.87 -1.30
C MET A 66 -12.69 16.23 -1.77
N VAL A 67 -13.51 15.23 -2.12
CA VAL A 67 -14.93 15.43 -2.46
C VAL A 67 -15.68 16.03 -1.26
N LYS A 68 -15.52 15.47 -0.05
CA LYS A 68 -16.13 16.02 1.17
C LYS A 68 -15.68 17.45 1.48
N LEU A 69 -14.40 17.75 1.35
CA LEU A 69 -13.89 19.11 1.55
C LEU A 69 -14.50 20.10 0.54
N LYS A 70 -14.73 19.65 -0.70
CA LYS A 70 -15.39 20.43 -1.74
C LYS A 70 -16.86 20.70 -1.39
N GLU A 71 -17.57 19.69 -0.89
CA GLU A 71 -18.96 19.81 -0.42
C GLU A 71 -19.07 20.75 0.81
N GLU A 72 -18.12 20.68 1.73
CA GLU A 72 -18.04 21.54 2.93
C GLU A 72 -17.53 22.97 2.63
N GLY A 73 -17.20 23.29 1.36
CA GLY A 73 -16.68 24.60 0.95
C GLY A 73 -15.26 24.92 1.48
N LYS A 74 -14.54 23.92 2.00
CA LYS A 74 -13.18 24.09 2.55
C LYS A 74 -12.13 24.16 1.42
N PRO A 75 -11.03 24.90 1.62
CA PRO A 75 -10.01 25.05 0.59
C PRO A 75 -9.32 23.72 0.27
N MET A 76 -9.24 23.39 -1.02
CA MET A 76 -8.57 22.19 -1.49
C MET A 76 -7.06 22.28 -1.21
N PRO A 77 -6.42 21.21 -0.70
CA PRO A 77 -4.98 21.19 -0.50
C PRO A 77 -4.23 21.33 -1.84
N LYS A 78 -3.38 22.35 -1.94
CA LYS A 78 -2.64 22.68 -3.17
C LYS A 78 -1.40 21.82 -3.41
N ASN A 79 -0.92 21.12 -2.39
CA ASN A 79 0.32 20.34 -2.47
C ASN A 79 0.21 19.02 -1.73
N PHE A 80 1.07 18.08 -2.12
CA PHE A 80 1.09 16.73 -1.57
C PHE A 80 1.36 16.73 -0.06
N ALA A 81 2.23 17.61 0.44
CA ALA A 81 2.53 17.70 1.88
C ALA A 81 1.28 18.03 2.72
N LYS A 82 0.40 18.93 2.22
CA LYS A 82 -0.90 19.20 2.87
C LYS A 82 -1.85 18.00 2.78
N VAL A 83 -1.85 17.28 1.66
CA VAL A 83 -2.63 16.04 1.52
C VAL A 83 -2.16 14.99 2.52
N GLN A 84 -0.84 14.79 2.68
CA GLN A 84 -0.28 13.87 3.67
C GLN A 84 -0.68 14.25 5.10
N LYS A 85 -0.60 15.55 5.46
CA LYS A 85 -1.06 16.04 6.78
C LYS A 85 -2.55 15.79 7.00
N LEU A 86 -3.39 15.99 5.98
CA LEU A 86 -4.84 15.72 6.04
C LEU A 86 -5.15 14.22 6.17
N MET A 87 -4.33 13.37 5.57
CA MET A 87 -4.47 11.92 5.65
C MET A 87 -3.91 11.34 6.95
N GLY A 88 -2.91 11.99 7.55
CA GLY A 88 -2.22 11.50 8.75
C GLY A 88 -1.28 10.32 8.48
N SER A 89 -1.11 9.91 7.23
CA SER A 89 -0.31 8.76 6.82
C SER A 89 0.15 8.87 5.38
N THR A 90 1.18 8.11 5.03
CA THR A 90 1.61 7.92 3.64
C THR A 90 1.24 6.52 3.13
N PRO A 91 1.19 6.31 1.81
CA PRO A 91 0.99 4.97 1.24
C PRO A 91 2.04 3.95 1.74
N LEU A 92 3.28 4.39 1.96
CA LEU A 92 4.34 3.52 2.45
C LEU A 92 4.11 3.11 3.91
N ASP A 93 3.61 4.02 4.74
CA ASP A 93 3.27 3.71 6.14
C ASP A 93 2.13 2.69 6.20
N LEU A 94 1.13 2.84 5.33
CA LEU A 94 0.03 1.89 5.19
C LEU A 94 0.53 0.51 4.72
N ALA A 95 1.45 0.46 3.76
CA ALA A 95 2.06 -0.78 3.29
C ALA A 95 2.85 -1.49 4.41
N LYS A 96 3.65 -0.74 5.17
CA LYS A 96 4.38 -1.28 6.34
C LYS A 96 3.41 -1.80 7.40
N PHE A 97 2.34 -1.06 7.69
CA PHE A 97 1.30 -1.50 8.62
C PHE A 97 0.63 -2.81 8.16
N ASN A 98 0.36 -2.97 6.86
CA ASN A 98 -0.19 -4.22 6.32
C ASN A 98 0.79 -5.39 6.45
N MET A 99 2.09 -5.16 6.20
CA MET A 99 3.15 -6.15 6.40
C MET A 99 3.24 -6.62 7.87
N VAL A 100 2.99 -5.71 8.80
CA VAL A 100 2.91 -6.03 10.23
C VAL A 100 1.72 -6.92 10.52
N LYS A 101 0.54 -6.52 10.03
CA LYS A 101 -0.70 -7.25 10.23
C LYS A 101 -0.66 -8.66 9.63
N SER A 102 0.08 -8.84 8.52
CA SER A 102 0.26 -10.14 7.88
C SER A 102 1.37 -11.00 8.50
N GLY A 103 2.08 -10.50 9.53
CA GLY A 103 3.17 -11.22 10.18
C GLY A 103 4.47 -11.31 9.37
N GLU A 104 4.58 -10.59 8.25
CA GLU A 104 5.73 -10.66 7.34
C GLU A 104 6.83 -9.64 7.70
N MET A 105 6.59 -8.77 8.68
CA MET A 105 7.59 -7.82 9.16
C MET A 105 8.47 -8.45 10.25
N SER A 106 9.78 -8.24 10.16
CA SER A 106 10.71 -8.64 11.21
C SER A 106 10.36 -8.00 12.56
N ARG A 107 10.33 -8.81 13.62
CA ARG A 107 10.20 -8.36 15.01
C ARG A 107 11.27 -7.32 15.41
N ASN A 108 12.41 -7.32 14.73
CA ASN A 108 13.51 -6.38 14.97
C ASN A 108 13.45 -5.09 14.12
N ALA A 109 12.55 -5.01 13.14
CA ALA A 109 12.41 -3.82 12.29
C ALA A 109 11.92 -2.59 13.10
N PRO A 110 12.19 -1.35 12.65
CA PRO A 110 11.61 -0.15 13.24
C PRO A 110 10.08 -0.20 13.26
N CYS A 111 9.46 0.25 14.36
CA CYS A 111 8.01 0.29 14.48
C CYS A 111 7.41 1.22 13.42
N PRO A 112 6.41 0.76 12.64
CA PRO A 112 5.72 1.61 11.66
C PRO A 112 4.92 2.74 12.31
N CYS A 113 4.70 2.68 13.62
CA CYS A 113 4.02 3.68 14.42
C CYS A 113 4.83 4.97 14.66
N GLY A 114 6.09 5.03 14.20
CA GLY A 114 6.94 6.21 14.36
C GLY A 114 7.58 6.39 15.74
N SER A 115 7.39 5.44 16.66
CA SER A 115 7.90 5.50 18.04
C SER A 115 9.43 5.35 18.18
N LYS A 116 10.17 5.28 17.06
CA LYS A 116 11.62 4.98 16.96
C LYS A 116 12.06 3.65 17.61
N ASN A 117 11.15 2.93 18.27
CA ASN A 117 11.39 1.63 18.88
C ASN A 117 11.37 0.50 17.85
N ARG A 118 12.02 -0.62 18.16
CA ARG A 118 11.84 -1.87 17.41
C ARG A 118 10.40 -2.38 17.57
N TYR A 119 9.85 -3.00 16.53
CA TYR A 119 8.46 -3.47 16.52
C TYR A 119 8.12 -4.34 17.73
N LYS A 120 8.97 -5.32 18.05
CA LYS A 120 8.83 -6.19 19.24
C LYS A 120 8.83 -5.48 20.60
N ARG A 121 9.27 -4.22 20.66
CA ARG A 121 9.30 -3.40 21.89
C ARG A 121 8.21 -2.32 21.89
N CYS A 122 7.38 -2.26 20.86
CA CYS A 122 6.31 -1.28 20.71
C CYS A 122 5.02 -2.00 20.29
N CYS A 123 4.49 -1.78 19.08
CA CYS A 123 3.23 -2.37 18.63
C CYS A 123 3.21 -3.91 18.56
N GLY A 124 4.36 -4.60 18.65
CA GLY A 124 4.46 -6.06 18.67
C GLY A 124 4.96 -6.64 20.00
N LYS A 125 4.70 -5.92 21.11
CA LYS A 125 5.14 -6.30 22.46
C LYS A 125 4.38 -7.52 23.00
N ASP A 126 3.15 -7.74 22.56
CA ASP A 126 2.31 -8.87 22.96
C ASP A 126 1.94 -9.70 21.71
N PRO A 127 2.26 -11.02 21.67
CA PRO A 127 1.88 -11.92 20.58
C PRO A 127 0.39 -12.31 20.61
#